data_AF-A0A521AN67-F1
#
_entry.id   AF-A0A521AN67-F1
#
_cell.length_a   1.000
_cell.length_b   1.000
_cell.length_c   1.000
_cell.angle_alpha   90.00
_cell.angle_beta   90.00
_cell.angle_gamma   90.00
#
_symmetry.space_group_name_H-M   'P 1'
#
loop_
_entity.id
_entity.type
_entity.pdbx_description
1 polymer ?
#
loop_
_entity_poly.entity_id
_entity_poly.type
_entity_poly.pdbx_seq_one_letter_code
_entity_poly.pdbx_strand_id
1 'polypeptide(L)'
;MNPFNLLINYVIANSRASFYNVSGNQEITNTALLAGVVSENPLLSYLLIENKAKAEGDKFNASADVTSVAGSAPGLPAPNTAPIVNPPTSTETPTGAPTNGTTNVVTLENVRNEISISNNLLKEEIAKIAASNNAELTKAIAEKLDAKIALIEKSTGTLNDAIQEIKNRLEAFSKGVPAPDSVSNQKAPAKNEKR
;
A
#
# COMPACT_ATOMS: atom_id res chain seq x y z
N MET A 1 -5.57 -10.49 3.11
CA MET A 1 -5.50 -9.54 1.97
C MET A 1 -5.12 -8.17 2.51
N ASN A 2 -4.03 -7.57 2.03
CA ASN A 2 -3.55 -6.29 2.56
C ASN A 2 -4.23 -5.11 1.83
N PRO A 3 -5.08 -4.30 2.51
CA PRO A 3 -5.78 -3.18 1.86
C PRO A 3 -4.83 -2.11 1.31
N PHE A 4 -3.64 -1.95 1.90
CA PHE A 4 -2.63 -1.01 1.39
C PHE A 4 -2.05 -1.46 0.05
N ASN A 5 -1.83 -2.76 -0.16
CA ASN A 5 -1.36 -3.28 -1.45
C ASN A 5 -2.41 -3.04 -2.54
N LEU A 6 -3.70 -3.17 -2.22
CA LEU A 6 -4.78 -2.89 -3.16
C LEU A 6 -4.79 -1.42 -3.59
N LEU A 7 -4.63 -0.51 -2.63
CA LEU A 7 -4.61 0.93 -2.88
C LEU A 7 -3.41 1.32 -3.74
N ILE A 8 -2.22 0.83 -3.40
CA ILE A 8 -0.99 1.08 -4.15
C ILE A 8 -1.13 0.56 -5.58
N ASN A 9 -1.63 -0.66 -5.76
CA ASN A 9 -1.83 -1.25 -7.08
C ASN A 9 -2.87 -0.48 -7.90
N TYR A 10 -3.93 0.01 -7.29
CA TYR A 10 -4.94 0.83 -7.96
C TYR A 10 -4.37 2.18 -8.44
N VAL A 11 -3.56 2.85 -7.62
CA VAL A 11 -2.88 4.10 -7.99
C VAL A 11 -1.91 3.86 -9.15
N ILE A 12 -1.14 2.76 -9.11
CA ILE A 12 -0.23 2.37 -10.20
C ILE A 12 -1.04 2.13 -11.48
N ALA A 13 -2.15 1.39 -11.43
CA ALA A 13 -3.00 1.14 -12.59
C ALA A 13 -3.48 2.42 -13.26
N ASN A 14 -3.98 3.40 -12.50
CA ASN A 14 -4.43 4.67 -13.05
C ASN A 14 -3.29 5.50 -13.65
N SER A 15 -2.14 5.52 -12.98
CA SER A 15 -0.96 6.21 -13.48
C SER A 15 -0.48 5.62 -14.82
N ARG A 16 -0.45 4.29 -14.95
CA ARG A 16 0.02 3.61 -16.17
C ARG A 16 -0.99 3.62 -17.30
N ALA A 17 -2.28 3.52 -17.00
CA ALA A 17 -3.33 3.73 -17.99
C ALA A 17 -3.22 5.12 -18.64
N SER A 18 -2.95 6.15 -17.83
CA SER A 18 -2.76 7.53 -18.31
C SER A 18 -1.47 7.68 -19.11
N PHE A 19 -0.36 7.08 -18.65
CA PHE A 19 0.93 7.14 -19.34
C PHE A 19 0.89 6.52 -20.75
N TYR A 20 0.17 5.41 -20.91
CA TYR A 20 0.03 4.71 -22.20
C TYR A 20 -1.21 5.11 -23.00
N ASN A 21 -1.90 6.19 -22.61
CA ASN A 21 -3.10 6.71 -23.29
C ASN A 21 -4.20 5.66 -23.56
N VAL A 22 -4.45 4.79 -22.57
CA VAL A 22 -5.40 3.68 -22.72
C VAL A 22 -6.83 4.19 -22.58
N SER A 23 -7.64 4.10 -23.64
CA SER A 23 -9.05 4.50 -23.55
C SER A 23 -9.87 3.40 -22.87
N GLY A 24 -10.00 3.52 -21.55
CA GLY A 24 -10.65 2.54 -20.67
C GLY A 24 -9.62 1.76 -19.85
N ASN A 25 -9.56 2.03 -18.55
CA ASN A 25 -8.58 1.43 -17.64
C ASN A 25 -9.07 0.11 -17.00
N GLN A 26 -10.25 -0.40 -17.36
CA GLN A 26 -10.88 -1.53 -16.66
C GLN A 26 -10.01 -2.79 -16.64
N GLU A 27 -9.34 -3.12 -17.74
CA GLU A 27 -8.46 -4.30 -17.79
C GLU A 27 -7.22 -4.12 -16.91
N ILE A 28 -6.66 -2.91 -16.84
CA ILE A 28 -5.49 -2.58 -16.03
C ILE A 28 -5.88 -2.58 -14.54
N THR A 29 -7.05 -2.04 -14.21
CA THR A 29 -7.63 -2.05 -12.87
C THR A 29 -7.92 -3.48 -12.39
N ASN A 30 -8.44 -4.35 -13.25
CA ASN A 30 -8.67 -5.76 -12.91
C ASN A 30 -7.34 -6.50 -12.66
N THR A 31 -6.31 -6.22 -13.45
CA THR A 31 -4.96 -6.75 -13.21
C THR A 31 -4.37 -6.24 -11.89
N ALA A 32 -4.59 -4.97 -11.53
CA ALA A 32 -4.17 -4.43 -10.25
C ALA A 32 -4.90 -5.07 -9.05
N LEU A 33 -6.20 -5.33 -9.20
CA LEU A 33 -6.97 -6.06 -8.19
C LEU A 33 -6.39 -7.47 -8.02
N LEU A 34 -6.22 -8.22 -9.11
CA LEU A 34 -5.71 -9.58 -9.08
C LEU A 34 -4.29 -9.63 -8.51
N ALA A 35 -3.40 -8.72 -8.92
CA ALA A 35 -2.05 -8.61 -8.38
C ALA A 35 -2.08 -8.32 -6.87
N GLY A 36 -3.00 -7.47 -6.40
CA GLY A 36 -3.17 -7.18 -4.97
C GLY A 36 -3.79 -8.32 -4.16
N VAL A 37 -4.52 -9.24 -4.81
CA VAL A 37 -5.06 -10.46 -4.19
C VAL A 37 -3.99 -11.55 -4.10
N VAL A 38 -3.19 -11.70 -5.16
CA VAL A 38 -2.31 -12.86 -5.38
C VAL A 38 -0.87 -12.61 -4.94
N SER A 39 -0.40 -11.36 -5.01
CA SER A 39 0.99 -11.02 -4.74
C SER A 39 1.12 -10.04 -3.58
N GLU A 40 1.87 -10.44 -2.56
CA GLU A 40 2.33 -9.55 -1.50
C GLU A 40 3.59 -8.77 -1.90
N ASN A 41 4.18 -9.09 -3.05
CA ASN A 41 5.37 -8.42 -3.55
C ASN A 41 4.99 -7.17 -4.38
N PRO A 42 5.31 -5.95 -3.91
CA PRO A 42 4.94 -4.72 -4.59
C PRO A 42 5.64 -4.54 -5.93
N LEU A 43 6.87 -5.05 -6.10
CA LEU A 43 7.62 -4.98 -7.35
C LEU A 43 6.98 -5.86 -8.43
N LEU A 44 6.58 -7.07 -8.05
CA LEU A 44 5.92 -7.98 -8.98
C LEU A 44 4.55 -7.45 -9.40
N SER A 45 3.79 -6.89 -8.45
CA SER A 45 2.50 -6.25 -8.73
C SER A 45 2.65 -5.08 -9.69
N TYR A 46 3.63 -4.21 -9.45
CA TYR A 46 3.95 -3.10 -10.34
C TYR A 46 4.28 -3.57 -11.76
N LEU A 47 5.14 -4.59 -11.90
CA LEU A 47 5.55 -5.11 -13.21
C LEU A 47 4.37 -5.69 -14.01
N LEU A 48 3.47 -6.42 -13.33
CA LEU A 48 2.26 -6.97 -13.95
C LEU A 48 1.34 -5.85 -14.47
N ILE A 49 1.14 -4.82 -13.66
CA ILE A 49 0.28 -3.68 -14.02
C ILE A 49 0.91 -2.85 -15.15
N GLU A 50 2.21 -2.61 -15.10
CA GLU A 50 2.98 -1.90 -16.13
C GLU A 50 2.88 -2.61 -17.48
N ASN A 51 3.18 -3.91 -17.52
CA ASN A 51 3.14 -4.70 -18.75
C ASN A 51 1.72 -4.74 -19.34
N LYS A 52 0.70 -4.84 -18.49
CA LYS A 52 -0.69 -4.81 -18.93
C LYS A 52 -1.06 -3.46 -19.53
N ALA A 53 -0.69 -2.35 -18.86
CA ALA A 53 -0.99 -1.01 -19.34
C ALA A 53 -0.29 -0.69 -20.67
N LYS A 54 0.96 -1.12 -20.81
CA LYS A 54 1.71 -1.00 -22.06
C LYS A 54 1.03 -1.76 -23.20
N ALA A 55 0.70 -3.04 -22.97
CA ALA A 55 0.02 -3.85 -23.97
C ALA A 55 -1.34 -3.27 -24.38
N GLU A 56 -2.07 -2.66 -23.45
CA GLU A 56 -3.36 -2.03 -23.75
C GLU A 56 -3.20 -0.71 -24.52
N GLY A 57 -2.17 0.08 -24.25
CA GLY A 57 -1.85 1.28 -25.03
C GLY A 57 -1.38 0.95 -26.45
N ASP A 58 -0.60 -0.12 -26.61
CA ASP A 58 -0.14 -0.59 -27.91
C ASP A 58 -1.30 -1.02 -28.82
N LYS A 59 -2.41 -1.56 -28.27
CA LYS A 59 -3.62 -1.88 -29.05
C LYS A 59 -4.29 -0.66 -29.68
N PHE A 60 -4.29 0.48 -28.99
CA PHE A 60 -4.85 1.73 -29.49
C PHE A 60 -3.95 2.38 -30.54
N ASN A 61 -2.63 2.34 -30.35
CA ASN A 61 -1.68 2.85 -31.33
C ASN A 61 -1.57 1.97 -32.58
N ALA A 62 -1.64 0.63 -32.44
CA ALA A 62 -1.63 -0.28 -33.57
C ALA A 62 -2.89 -0.14 -34.45
N SER A 63 -4.03 0.29 -33.90
CA SER A 63 -5.25 0.55 -34.70
C SER A 63 -5.18 1.84 -35.53
N ALA A 64 -4.25 2.75 -35.22
CA ALA A 64 -3.98 3.94 -36.04
C ALA A 64 -3.02 3.67 -37.20
N ASP A 65 -2.26 2.55 -37.16
CA ASP A 65 -1.21 2.22 -38.12
C ASP A 65 -1.65 1.18 -39.17
N VAL A 66 -2.88 0.66 -39.08
CA VAL A 66 -3.50 -0.18 -40.14
C VAL A 66 -4.19 0.69 -41.19
N THR A 67 -3.46 1.62 -41.80
CA THR A 67 -3.87 2.18 -43.10
C THR A 67 -2.70 2.48 -44.04
N SER A 68 -1.67 1.63 -44.16
CA SER A 68 -0.75 1.80 -45.30
C SER A 68 0.05 0.56 -45.70
N VAL A 69 -0.55 -0.63 -45.83
CA VAL A 69 0.04 -1.66 -46.71
C VAL A 69 -1.05 -2.50 -47.39
N ALA A 70 -1.50 -2.04 -48.55
CA ALA A 70 -2.03 -2.92 -49.59
C ALA A 70 -1.63 -2.32 -50.95
N GLY A 71 -0.69 -2.97 -51.64
CA GLY A 71 -0.27 -2.55 -52.97
C GLY A 71 -1.36 -2.79 -54.01
N SER A 72 -1.52 -1.84 -54.95
CA SER A 72 -1.80 -2.05 -56.38
C SER A 72 -1.85 -0.70 -57.12
N ALA A 73 -1.06 -0.63 -58.19
CA ALA A 73 -1.14 0.08 -59.48
C ALA A 73 -2.03 1.36 -59.71
N PRO A 74 -1.70 2.20 -60.72
CA PRO A 74 -2.18 3.58 -60.86
C PRO A 74 -3.45 3.77 -61.74
N GLY A 75 -4.35 4.67 -61.33
CA GLY A 75 -5.50 5.15 -62.15
C GLY A 75 -6.38 6.20 -61.44
N LEU A 76 -6.72 7.29 -62.15
CA LEU A 76 -7.47 8.52 -61.73
C LEU A 76 -8.99 8.31 -61.46
N PRO A 77 -9.82 9.36 -61.18
CA PRO A 77 -9.90 10.27 -60.02
C PRO A 77 -11.30 10.21 -59.29
N ALA A 78 -11.49 11.08 -58.29
CA ALA A 78 -12.53 11.17 -57.24
C ALA A 78 -14.04 11.17 -57.63
N PRO A 79 -14.96 11.14 -56.62
CA PRO A 79 -15.59 12.41 -56.24
C PRO A 79 -15.72 12.66 -54.73
N ASN A 80 -15.63 13.95 -54.40
CA ASN A 80 -15.75 14.62 -53.10
C ASN A 80 -17.09 14.42 -52.38
N THR A 81 -17.05 14.49 -51.04
CA THR A 81 -17.75 15.53 -50.26
C THR A 81 -17.08 15.69 -48.89
N ALA A 82 -16.42 16.84 -48.69
CA ALA A 82 -16.00 17.34 -47.37
C ALA A 82 -17.07 18.31 -46.82
N PRO A 83 -16.98 18.74 -45.54
CA PRO A 83 -16.13 19.89 -45.19
C PRO A 83 -15.21 19.58 -43.98
N ILE A 84 -13.89 19.54 -44.17
CA ILE A 84 -12.91 20.62 -43.90
C ILE A 84 -13.11 21.33 -42.55
N VAL A 85 -12.22 21.00 -41.59
CA VAL A 85 -11.55 21.99 -40.73
C VAL A 85 -10.06 21.66 -40.75
N ASN A 86 -9.30 22.41 -41.55
CA ASN A 86 -7.83 22.30 -41.68
C ASN A 86 -7.11 22.88 -40.44
N PRO A 87 -5.98 22.30 -40.00
CA PRO A 87 -4.87 23.08 -39.46
C PRO A 87 -4.03 23.66 -40.62
N PRO A 88 -3.43 24.87 -40.48
CA PRO A 88 -2.77 25.54 -41.58
C PRO A 88 -1.44 24.88 -41.95
N THR A 89 -1.31 24.47 -43.22
CA THR A 89 -0.03 24.22 -43.89
C THR A 89 0.47 25.52 -44.52
N SER A 90 1.61 26.02 -44.06
CA SER A 90 2.41 26.98 -44.81
C SER A 90 3.51 26.23 -45.55
N THR A 91 3.32 26.13 -46.86
CA THR A 91 4.33 25.72 -47.83
C THR A 91 5.14 26.96 -48.20
N GLU A 92 6.36 27.10 -47.71
CA GLU A 92 7.36 28.01 -48.30
C GLU A 92 8.70 27.29 -48.40
N THR A 93 9.23 27.22 -49.61
CA THR A 93 10.61 26.85 -49.91
C THR A 93 11.52 27.93 -49.30
N PRO A 94 12.49 27.62 -48.43
CA PRO A 94 13.34 28.66 -47.85
C PRO A 94 14.37 29.11 -48.87
N THR A 95 14.02 30.13 -49.63
CA THR A 95 14.99 30.98 -50.35
C THR A 95 15.14 32.26 -49.54
N GLY A 96 16.05 32.25 -48.56
CA GLY A 96 16.27 33.39 -47.67
C GLY A 96 17.56 33.26 -46.88
N ALA A 97 18.45 34.24 -47.06
CA ALA A 97 19.72 34.43 -46.37
C ALA A 97 19.56 34.44 -44.82
N PRO A 98 20.64 34.25 -44.03
CA PRO A 98 20.53 33.99 -42.60
C PRO A 98 20.10 35.26 -41.88
N THR A 99 18.81 35.35 -41.55
CA THR A 99 18.32 36.30 -40.55
C THR A 99 18.61 35.75 -39.18
N ASN A 100 19.47 36.46 -38.43
CA ASN A 100 19.72 36.30 -37.00
C ASN A 100 18.40 36.41 -36.20
N GLY A 101 17.63 35.34 -36.17
CA GLY A 101 16.61 35.11 -35.16
C GLY A 101 17.30 34.42 -33.99
N THR A 102 17.34 35.10 -32.84
CA THR A 102 17.84 34.54 -31.58
C THR A 102 16.92 33.40 -31.15
N THR A 103 17.11 32.22 -31.73
CA THR A 103 16.59 30.99 -31.18
C THR A 103 17.25 30.82 -29.81
N ASN A 104 16.43 30.66 -28.77
CA ASN A 104 16.91 30.26 -27.44
C ASN A 104 17.43 28.81 -27.58
N VAL A 105 18.65 28.66 -28.07
CA VAL A 105 19.33 27.38 -28.18
C VAL A 105 19.68 26.96 -26.76
N VAL A 106 18.79 26.21 -26.13
CA VAL A 106 19.09 25.53 -24.86
C VAL A 106 20.23 24.56 -25.15
N THR A 107 21.39 24.83 -24.56
CA THR A 107 22.56 23.96 -24.71
C THR A 107 22.35 22.69 -23.90
N LEU A 108 22.97 21.59 -24.35
CA LEU A 108 23.02 20.34 -23.58
C LEU A 108 23.58 20.56 -22.16
N GLU A 109 24.48 21.54 -22.00
CA GLU A 109 25.04 21.91 -20.69
C GLU A 109 23.98 22.53 -19.77
N ASN A 110 23.08 23.36 -20.30
CA ASN A 110 21.98 23.93 -19.52
C ASN A 110 21.01 22.84 -19.05
N VAL A 111 20.65 21.91 -19.94
CA VAL A 111 19.80 20.75 -19.58
C VAL A 111 20.47 19.89 -18.51
N ARG A 112 21.78 19.64 -18.64
CA ARG A 112 22.55 18.88 -17.65
C ARG A 112 22.56 19.56 -16.28
N ASN A 113 22.71 20.88 -16.24
CA ASN A 113 22.68 21.65 -15.00
C ASN A 113 21.30 21.64 -14.35
N GLU A 114 20.22 21.82 -15.12
CA GLU A 114 18.83 21.73 -14.62
C GLU A 114 18.51 20.34 -14.05
N ILE A 115 18.94 19.28 -14.73
CA ILE A 115 18.82 17.89 -14.23
C ILE A 115 19.58 17.73 -12.93
N SER A 116 20.80 18.25 -12.84
CA SER A 116 21.64 18.14 -11.64
C SER A 116 21.00 18.86 -10.45
N ILE A 117 20.47 20.06 -10.67
CA ILE A 117 19.72 20.82 -9.65
C ILE A 117 18.47 20.05 -9.21
N SER A 118 17.68 19.57 -10.16
CA SER A 118 16.45 18.81 -9.88
C SER A 118 16.74 17.54 -9.09
N ASN A 119 17.81 16.81 -9.43
CA ASN A 119 18.23 15.61 -8.71
C ASN A 119 18.66 15.91 -7.27
N ASN A 120 19.36 17.03 -7.04
CA ASN A 120 19.74 17.44 -5.70
C ASN A 120 18.51 17.80 -4.85
N LEU A 121 17.55 18.56 -5.42
CA LEU A 121 16.30 18.89 -4.74
C LEU A 121 15.49 17.63 -4.38
N LEU A 122 15.36 16.70 -5.32
CA LEU A 122 14.70 15.41 -5.08
C LEU A 122 15.38 14.63 -3.96
N LYS A 123 16.72 14.61 -3.94
CA LYS A 123 17.48 13.91 -2.89
C LYS A 123 17.25 14.52 -1.51
N GLU A 124 17.21 15.85 -1.41
CA GLU A 124 16.89 16.55 -0.16
C GLU A 124 15.46 16.28 0.30
N GLU A 125 14.50 16.29 -0.63
CA GLU A 125 13.10 16.05 -0.32
C GLU A 125 12.85 14.60 0.13
N ILE A 126 13.50 13.63 -0.50
CA ILE A 126 13.50 12.23 -0.07
C ILE A 126 14.06 12.10 1.35
N ALA A 127 15.18 12.77 1.65
CA ALA A 127 15.77 12.73 2.99
C ALA A 127 14.84 13.34 4.04
N LYS A 128 14.16 14.43 3.70
CA LYS A 128 13.19 15.10 4.57
C LYS A 128 11.96 14.22 4.84
N ILE A 129 11.41 13.57 3.81
CA ILE A 129 10.29 12.63 3.95
C ILE A 129 10.70 11.44 4.83
N ALA A 130 11.90 10.88 4.60
CA ALA A 130 12.40 9.77 5.40
C ALA A 130 12.54 10.14 6.89
N ALA A 131 13.08 11.32 7.18
CA ALA A 131 13.19 11.83 8.55
C ALA A 131 11.82 12.05 9.20
N SER A 132 10.88 12.68 8.48
CA SER A 132 9.51 12.92 8.96
C SER A 132 8.77 11.62 9.28
N ASN A 133 8.81 10.66 8.36
CA ASN A 133 8.14 9.37 8.55
C ASN A 133 8.71 8.60 9.74
N ASN A 134 10.04 8.64 9.93
CA ASN A 134 10.67 7.96 11.06
C ASN A 134 10.29 8.60 12.40
N ALA A 135 10.23 9.93 12.47
CA ALA A 135 9.77 10.65 13.65
C ALA A 135 8.30 10.34 13.97
N GLU A 136 7.44 10.34 12.96
CA GLU A 136 6.00 10.07 13.11
C GLU A 136 5.72 8.62 13.52
N LEU A 137 6.47 7.66 12.95
CA LEU A 137 6.42 6.25 13.35
C LEU A 137 6.87 6.07 14.81
N THR A 138 8.00 6.68 15.19
CA THR A 138 8.53 6.61 16.56
C THR A 138 7.52 7.18 17.56
N LYS A 139 6.90 8.31 17.24
CA LYS A 139 5.85 8.92 18.05
C LYS A 139 4.63 7.99 18.19
N ALA A 140 4.15 7.42 17.08
CA ALA A 140 3.01 6.50 17.11
C ALA A 140 3.29 5.23 17.93
N ILE A 141 4.52 4.71 17.87
CA ILE A 141 4.98 3.59 18.69
C ILE A 141 4.93 3.97 20.17
N ALA A 142 5.55 5.08 20.56
CA ALA A 142 5.58 5.53 21.95
C ALA A 142 4.16 5.77 22.51
N GLU A 143 3.30 6.46 21.76
CA GLU A 143 1.96 6.82 22.26
C GLU A 143 1.02 5.61 22.36
N LYS A 144 1.08 4.66 21.41
CA LYS A 144 0.12 3.53 21.38
C LYS A 144 0.62 2.26 22.03
N LEU A 145 1.90 1.92 21.87
CA LEU A 145 2.43 0.66 22.37
C LEU A 145 2.85 0.77 23.83
N ASP A 146 3.54 1.84 24.25
CA ASP A 146 3.97 1.97 25.65
C ASP A 146 2.76 2.09 26.59
N ALA A 147 1.72 2.83 26.17
CA ALA A 147 0.48 2.91 26.93
C ALA A 147 -0.22 1.54 27.09
N LYS A 148 -0.20 0.71 26.04
CA LYS A 148 -0.75 -0.66 26.10
C LYS A 148 0.11 -1.57 26.98
N ILE A 149 1.44 -1.46 26.90
CA ILE A 149 2.37 -2.22 27.73
C ILE A 149 2.11 -1.89 29.21
N ALA A 150 2.06 -0.61 29.58
CA ALA A 150 1.79 -0.18 30.95
C ALA A 150 0.44 -0.70 31.48
N LEU A 151 -0.60 -0.75 30.62
CA LEU A 151 -1.91 -1.28 30.99
C LEU A 151 -1.87 -2.80 31.23
N ILE A 152 -1.15 -3.54 30.38
CA ILE A 152 -0.96 -5.00 30.52
C ILE A 152 -0.15 -5.32 31.79
N GLU A 153 0.92 -4.58 32.05
CA GLU A 153 1.76 -4.74 33.24
C GLU A 153 0.94 -4.54 34.52
N LYS A 154 0.14 -3.46 34.58
CA LYS A 154 -0.77 -3.20 35.69
C LYS A 154 -1.78 -4.32 35.88
N SER A 155 -2.43 -4.76 34.80
CA SER A 155 -3.40 -5.86 34.86
C SER A 155 -2.77 -7.16 35.33
N THR A 156 -1.53 -7.44 34.92
CA THR A 156 -0.79 -8.65 35.32
C THR A 156 -0.45 -8.62 36.80
N GLY A 157 -0.05 -7.46 37.32
CA GLY A 157 0.19 -7.25 38.76
C GLY A 157 -1.07 -7.55 39.60
N THR A 158 -2.21 -6.93 39.25
CA THR A 158 -3.47 -7.16 39.96
C THR A 158 -3.90 -8.63 39.93
N LEU A 159 -3.69 -9.32 38.81
CA LEU A 159 -4.04 -10.72 38.66
C LEU A 159 -3.14 -11.62 39.53
N ASN A 160 -1.85 -11.29 39.63
CA ASN A 160 -0.91 -11.99 40.49
C ASN A 160 -1.24 -11.81 41.98
N ASP A 161 -1.63 -10.59 42.39
CA ASP A 161 -2.08 -10.30 43.76
C ASP A 161 -3.33 -11.13 44.12
N ALA A 162 -4.31 -11.18 43.23
CA ALA A 162 -5.52 -11.98 43.42
C ALA A 162 -5.21 -13.49 43.54
N ILE A 163 -4.26 -13.99 42.74
CA ILE A 163 -3.80 -15.39 42.84
C ILE A 163 -3.15 -15.65 44.20
N GLN A 164 -2.30 -14.75 44.70
CA GLN A 164 -1.71 -14.89 46.04
C GLN A 164 -2.78 -14.91 47.13
N GLU A 165 -3.78 -14.03 47.04
CA GLU A 165 -4.87 -14.00 48.02
C GLU A 165 -5.66 -15.31 48.03
N ILE A 166 -5.99 -15.85 46.85
CA ILE A 166 -6.67 -17.14 46.72
C ILE A 166 -5.82 -18.27 47.34
N LYS A 167 -4.51 -18.31 47.06
CA LYS A 167 -3.60 -19.29 47.65
C LYS A 167 -3.58 -19.20 49.18
N ASN A 168 -3.47 -18.00 49.73
CA ASN A 168 -3.46 -17.77 51.18
C ASN A 168 -4.77 -18.22 51.84
N ARG A 169 -5.92 -17.91 51.23
CA ARG A 169 -7.24 -18.38 51.72
C ARG A 169 -7.33 -19.90 51.67
N LEU A 170 -6.85 -20.53 50.60
CA LEU A 170 -6.86 -21.99 50.46
C LEU A 170 -5.99 -22.67 51.54
N GLU A 171 -4.81 -22.13 51.82
CA GLU A 171 -3.97 -22.61 52.93
C GLU A 171 -4.65 -22.44 54.29
N ALA A 172 -5.33 -21.32 54.53
CA ALA A 172 -6.06 -21.09 55.77
C ALA A 172 -7.20 -22.11 55.94
N PHE A 173 -7.93 -22.44 54.87
CA PHE A 173 -8.92 -23.53 54.92
C PHE A 173 -8.27 -24.90 55.19
N SER A 174 -7.10 -25.16 54.61
CA SER A 174 -6.37 -26.41 54.84
C SER A 174 -5.86 -26.56 56.28
N LYS A 175 -5.57 -25.46 56.97
CA LYS A 175 -5.07 -25.44 58.36
C LYS A 175 -6.18 -25.23 59.40
N GLY A 176 -7.37 -24.82 58.97
CA GLY A 176 -8.46 -24.34 59.83
C GLY A 176 -9.54 -25.36 60.23
N VAL A 177 -9.36 -26.66 59.94
CA VAL A 177 -10.24 -27.70 60.51
C VAL A 177 -9.54 -28.31 61.73
N PRO A 178 -9.83 -27.87 62.98
CA PRO A 178 -9.54 -28.71 64.12
C PRO A 178 -10.38 -29.98 63.97
N ALA A 179 -9.74 -31.15 64.02
CA ALA A 179 -10.44 -32.40 64.20
C ALA A 179 -11.36 -32.24 65.43
N PRO A 180 -12.65 -32.61 65.34
CA PRO A 180 -13.49 -32.57 66.53
C PRO A 180 -12.94 -33.59 67.52
N ASP A 181 -12.37 -33.08 68.61
CA ASP A 181 -12.05 -33.83 69.82
C ASP A 181 -13.26 -34.68 70.20
N SER A 182 -13.18 -35.97 69.88
CA SER A 182 -14.26 -36.90 70.11
C SER A 182 -14.04 -37.63 71.43
N VAL A 183 -14.66 -37.04 72.45
CA VAL A 183 -15.36 -37.70 73.56
C VAL A 183 -14.50 -38.29 74.67
N SER A 184 -14.32 -37.46 75.70
CA SER A 184 -14.11 -37.86 77.10
C SER A 184 -15.11 -38.96 77.50
N ASN A 185 -14.57 -40.14 77.84
CA ASN A 185 -15.29 -41.24 78.47
C ASN A 185 -15.93 -40.79 79.78
N GLN A 186 -17.21 -40.43 79.77
CA GLN A 186 -18.01 -40.41 80.98
C GLN A 186 -19.31 -41.19 80.80
N LYS A 187 -19.32 -42.32 81.53
CA LYS A 187 -20.46 -42.88 82.29
C LYS A 187 -21.33 -43.93 81.60
N ALA A 188 -21.23 -45.15 82.12
CA ALA A 188 -22.38 -46.04 82.28
C ALA A 188 -22.38 -46.60 83.71
N PRO A 189 -23.45 -46.41 84.52
CA PRO A 189 -23.62 -47.16 85.77
C PRO A 189 -24.20 -48.54 85.45
N ALA A 190 -23.59 -49.59 86.00
CA ALA A 190 -24.09 -50.95 85.90
C ALA A 190 -25.43 -51.08 86.65
N LYS A 191 -26.40 -51.66 85.94
CA LYS A 191 -27.78 -51.90 86.35
C LYS A 191 -27.82 -53.04 87.38
N ASN A 192 -28.35 -52.78 88.58
CA ASN A 192 -28.77 -53.82 89.51
C ASN A 192 -30.05 -54.47 88.98
N GLU A 193 -30.10 -55.80 88.89
CA GLU A 193 -31.36 -56.54 88.78
C GLU A 193 -31.25 -57.83 89.59
N LYS A 194 -32.02 -57.90 90.69
CA LYS A 194 -32.18 -59.05 91.58
C LYS A 194 -33.07 -60.11 90.92
N ARG A 195 -32.69 -61.39 91.08
CA ARG A 195 -33.57 -62.46 91.55
C ARG A 195 -32.76 -63.53 92.25
#